data_AF-A0A1G7PK62-F1
#
_entry.id   AF-A0A1G7PK62-F1
#
_cell.length_a   1.000
_cell.length_b   1.000
_cell.length_c   1.000
_cell.angle_alpha   90.00
_cell.angle_beta   90.00
_cell.angle_gamma   90.00
#
_symmetry.space_group_name_H-M   'P 1'
#
loop_
_entity.id
_entity.type
_entity.pdbx_description
1 polymer ?
#
loop_
_entity_poly.entity_id
_entity_poly.type
_entity_poly.pdbx_seq_one_letter_code
_entity_poly.pdbx_strand_id
1 'polypeptide(L)' 'MKRIAVDLAKSVYQVAESVRSGQVVQRKRLNREAFRRYIQEQTESVEWVM' A
#
# COMPACT_ATOMS: atom_id res chain seq x y z
N MET A 1 -4.36 -10.29 -8.96
CA MET A 1 -4.50 -9.96 -7.53
C MET A 1 -3.20 -9.31 -7.08
N LYS A 2 -3.28 -8.04 -6.68
CA LYS A 2 -2.13 -7.23 -6.26
C LYS A 2 -1.93 -7.42 -4.75
N ARG A 3 -0.68 -7.40 -4.29
CA ARG A 3 -0.32 -7.42 -2.87
C ARG A 3 0.17 -6.06 -2.42
N ILE A 4 -0.32 -5.58 -1.29
CA ILE A 4 0.06 -4.30 -0.72
C ILE A 4 0.52 -4.53 0.71
N ALA A 5 1.80 -4.21 0.97
CA ALA A 5 2.36 -4.17 2.30
C ALA A 5 2.29 -2.73 2.83
N VAL A 6 1.89 -2.56 4.09
CA VAL A 6 1.77 -1.24 4.72
C VAL A 6 2.46 -1.24 6.07
N ASP A 7 3.43 -0.35 6.24
CA ASP A 7 4.05 -0.03 7.53
C ASP A 7 3.65 1.38 7.99
N LEU A 8 3.49 1.58 9.29
CA LEU A 8 3.20 2.88 9.88
C LEU A 8 4.38 3.37 10.72
N ALA A 9 5.08 4.39 10.22
CA ALA A 9 6.15 5.05 10.93
C ALA A 9 5.71 6.46 11.35
N LYS A 10 5.47 6.66 12.65
CA LYS A 10 4.90 7.89 13.23
C LYS A 10 3.54 8.20 12.61
N SER A 11 3.44 9.22 11.75
CA SER A 11 2.22 9.64 11.05
C SER A 11 2.30 9.41 9.53
N VAL A 12 3.25 8.58 9.09
CA VAL A 12 3.49 8.29 7.68
C VAL A 12 3.27 6.81 7.41
N TYR A 13 2.36 6.52 6.48
CA TYR A 13 2.11 5.19 5.94
C TYR A 13 3.09 4.91 4.80
N GLN A 14 3.95 3.93 4.98
CA GLN A 14 4.83 3.42 3.94
C GLN A 14 4.14 2.27 3.25
N VAL A 15 3.79 2.46 1.98
CA VAL A 15 3.07 1.47 1.19
C VAL A 15 4.01 0.88 0.16
N ALA A 16 4.10 -0.44 0.12
CA ALA A 16 4.84 -1.18 -0.91
C ALA A 16 3.87 -2.04 -1.71
N GLU A 17 3.87 -1.86 -3.03
CA GLU A 17 2.99 -2.55 -3.95
C GLU A 17 3.75 -3.64 -4.69
N SER A 18 3.12 -4.79 -4.83
CA SER A 18 3.69 -5.96 -5.48
C SER A 18 2.65 -6.66 -6.35
N VAL A 19 3.06 -7.06 -7.55
CA VAL A 19 2.24 -7.90 -8.45
C VAL A 19 2.69 -9.37 -8.37
N ARG A 20 3.92 -9.62 -7.90
CA ARG A 20 4.52 -10.96 -7.76
C ARG A 20 5.37 -11.01 -6.50
N SER A 21 5.27 -12.12 -5.76
CA SER A 21 6.04 -12.33 -4.53
C SER A 21 7.54 -12.09 -4.77
N GLY A 22 8.18 -11.32 -3.89
CA GLY A 22 9.59 -10.94 -4.00
C GLY A 22 9.88 -9.72 -4.89
N GLN A 23 8.89 -9.16 -5.60
CA GLN A 23 9.08 -7.97 -6.43
C GLN A 23 8.21 -6.80 -5.95
N VAL A 24 8.85 -5.70 -5.55
CA VAL A 24 8.18 -4.43 -5.26
C VAL A 24 8.17 -3.59 -6.54
N VAL A 25 6.97 -3.27 -7.02
CA VAL A 25 6.75 -2.47 -8.23
C VAL A 25 6.75 -0.99 -7.89
N GLN A 26 6.18 -0.63 -6.73
CA GLN A 26 6.07 0.77 -6.32
C GLN A 26 6.16 0.91 -4.80
N ARG A 27 6.71 2.04 -4.35
CA ARG A 27 6.69 2.47 -2.96
C ARG A 27 6.09 3.87 -2.85
N LYS A 28 5.24 4.08 -1.85
CA LYS A 28 4.62 5.38 -1.55
C LYS A 28 4.80 5.72 -0.08
N ARG A 29 4.98 6.99 0.22
CA ARG A 29 4.92 7.53 1.58
C ARG A 29 3.71 8.44 1.64
N LEU A 30 2.71 8.04 2.40
CA LEU A 30 1.41 8.70 2.45
C LEU A 30 1.17 9.23 3.85
N ASN A 31 0.65 10.46 3.95
CA ASN A 31 0.06 10.92 5.19
C ASN A 31 -1.32 10.24 5.38
N ARG A 32 -1.97 10.47 6.52
CA ARG A 32 -3.25 9.83 6.86
C ARG A 32 -4.34 10.07 5.81
N GLU A 33 -4.48 11.30 5.30
CA GLU A 33 -5.52 11.63 4.32
C GLU A 33 -5.25 10.98 2.97
N ALA A 34 -4.00 11.03 2.51
CA ALA A 34 -3.57 10.41 1.27
C ALA A 34 -3.69 8.88 1.35
N PHE A 35 -3.41 8.27 2.50
CA PHE A 35 -3.59 6.83 2.71
C PHE A 35 -5.06 6.43 2.69
N ARG A 36 -5.96 7.23 3.28
CA ARG A 36 -7.41 6.98 3.20
C ARG A 36 -7.91 7.00 1.75
N ARG A 37 -7.50 8.00 0.96
CA ARG A 37 -7.85 8.07 -0.47
C ARG A 37 -7.27 6.89 -1.24
N TYR A 38 -6.01 6.56 -0.97
CA TYR A 38 -5.34 5.43 -1.58
C TYR A 38 -6.09 4.10 -1.39
N ILE A 39 -6.61 3.82 -0.18
CA ILE A 39 -7.42 2.63 0.07
C ILE A 39 -8.72 2.68 -0.75
N GLN A 40 -9.39 3.82 -0.79
CA GLN A 40 -10.65 3.99 -1.54
C GLN A 40 -10.47 3.83 -3.06
N GLU A 41 -9.29 4.18 -3.58
CA GLU A 41 -8.93 4.01 -4.99
C GLU A 41 -8.59 2.56 -5.37
N GLN A 42 -8.41 1.64 -4.40
CA GLN A 42 -8.18 0.24 -4.71
C GLN A 42 -9.50 -0.42 -5.20
N THR A 43 -9.69 -0.45 -6.51
CA THR A 43 -10.88 -1.03 -7.17
C THR A 43 -10.74 -2.53 -7.45
N GLU A 44 -9.52 -3.05 -7.48
CA GLU A 44 -9.22 -4.46 -7.72
C GLU A 44 -9.09 -5.25 -6.40
N SER A 45 -9.20 -6.59 -6.49
CA SER A 45 -8.94 -7.47 -5.36
C SER A 45 -7.47 -7.37 -4.93
N VAL A 46 -7.26 -6.84 -3.72
CA VAL A 46 -5.96 -6.63 -3.09
C VAL A 46 -5.78 -7.57 -1.90
N GLU A 47 -4.62 -8.20 -1.84
CA GLU A 47 -4.13 -8.86 -0.62
C GLU A 47 -3.36 -7.84 0.23
N TRP A 48 -3.84 -7.60 1.46
CA TRP A 48 -3.19 -6.71 2.40
C TRP A 48 -2.27 -7.48 3.33
N VAL A 49 -1.03 -6.99 3.47
CA VAL A 49 -0.02 -7.56 4.37
C VAL A 49 0.45 -6.46 5.32
N MET A 50 0.51 -6.78 6.61
CA MET A 50 1.10 -5.91 7.63
C MET A 50 2.56 -6.28 7.85
#